data_AF-A0A6B3GY78-F1
#
_entry.id   AF-A0A6B3GY78-F1
#
_cell.length_a   1.000
_cell.length_b   1.000
_cell.length_c   1.000
_cell.angle_alpha   90.00
_cell.angle_beta   90.00
_cell.angle_gamma   90.00
#
_symmetry.space_group_name_H-M   'P 1'
#
loop_
_entity.id
_entity.type
_entity.pdbx_description
1 polymer ?
#
loop_
_entity_poly.entity_id
_entity_poly.type
_entity_poly.pdbx_seq_one_letter_code
_entity_poly.pdbx_strand_id
1 'polypeptide(L)' 'DFEHRAPGPLIPDSAGIVAALRDPDAATAGHREAYEQFREAFCDLDDGTAAARVVDRMLKSDRAVEGERA' A
#
# COMPACT_ATOMS: atom_id res chain seq x y z
N ASP A 1 -4.72 17.11 3.45
CA ASP A 1 -4.18 17.55 2.17
C ASP A 1 -4.00 16.34 1.26
N PHE A 2 -4.94 16.13 0.35
CA PHE A 2 -4.96 14.95 -0.53
C PHE A 2 -4.14 15.19 -1.79
N GLU A 3 -4.29 16.37 -2.39
CA GLU A 3 -3.65 16.72 -3.66
C GLU A 3 -2.13 16.71 -3.56
N HIS A 4 -1.57 17.21 -2.45
CA HIS A 4 -0.13 17.23 -2.24
C HIS A 4 0.46 15.85 -1.84
N ARG A 5 -0.39 14.88 -1.50
CA ARG A 5 0.04 13.54 -1.08
C ARG A 5 -0.30 12.46 -2.08
N ALA A 6 -0.93 12.80 -3.20
CA ALA A 6 -1.33 11.81 -4.20
C ALA A 6 -0.07 11.20 -4.86
N PRO A 7 -0.03 9.87 -5.05
CA PRO A 7 1.13 9.18 -5.64
C PRO A 7 1.27 9.38 -7.16
N GLY A 8 0.42 10.19 -7.78
CA GLY A 8 0.27 10.29 -9.23
C GLY A 8 -0.61 11.47 -9.65
N PRO A 9 -0.87 11.61 -10.96
CA PRO A 9 -1.65 12.74 -11.48
C PRO A 9 -3.09 12.70 -10.97
N LEU A 10 -3.61 13.86 -10.56
CA LEU A 10 -5.03 14.04 -10.30
C LEU A 10 -5.76 14.38 -11.59
N ILE A 11 -6.66 13.49 -12.00
CA ILE A 11 -7.40 13.62 -13.25
C ILE A 11 -8.88 13.80 -12.89
N PRO A 12 -9.45 15.00 -13.06
CA PRO A 12 -10.75 15.34 -12.49
C PRO A 12 -11.95 14.80 -13.29
N ASP A 13 -11.73 14.33 -14.52
CA ASP A 13 -12.79 13.94 -15.43
C ASP A 13 -12.46 12.68 -16.25
N SER A 14 -13.52 12.04 -16.74
CA SER A 14 -13.41 10.78 -17.49
C SER A 14 -12.68 10.91 -18.82
N ALA A 15 -12.74 12.07 -19.48
CA ALA A 15 -12.06 12.27 -20.76
C ALA A 15 -10.54 12.31 -20.54
N GLY A 16 -10.10 12.99 -19.49
CA GLY A 16 -8.71 12.96 -19.02
C GLY A 16 -8.24 11.56 -18.65
N ILE A 17 -9.09 10.76 -17.98
CA ILE A 17 -8.75 9.38 -17.62
C ILE A 17 -8.54 8.53 -18.87
N VAL A 18 -9.45 8.61 -19.85
CA VAL A 18 -9.32 7.89 -21.12
C VAL A 18 -8.05 8.31 -21.86
N ALA A 19 -7.69 9.60 -21.83
CA ALA A 19 -6.45 10.08 -22.42
C ALA A 19 -5.21 9.51 -21.72
N ALA A 20 -5.17 9.53 -20.38
CA ALA A 20 -4.06 8.99 -19.60
C ALA A 20 -3.88 7.48 -19.79
N LEU A 21 -4.98 6.72 -19.90
CA LEU A 21 -4.92 5.27 -20.13
C LEU A 21 -4.38 4.88 -21.51
N ARG A 22 -4.39 5.79 -22.49
CA ARG A 22 -3.78 5.55 -23.81
C ARG A 22 -2.26 5.59 -23.77
N ASP A 23 -1.68 6.34 -22.82
CA ASP A 23 -0.24 6.40 -22.60
C ASP A 23 0.06 6.63 -21.09
N PRO A 24 0.02 5.56 -20.28
CA PRO A 24 0.23 5.66 -18.84
C PRO A 24 1.65 6.09 -18.46
N ASP A 25 2.65 5.72 -19.26
CA ASP A 25 4.04 6.09 -19.03
C ASP A 25 4.21 7.61 -19.15
N ALA A 26 3.66 8.19 -20.23
CA ALA A 26 3.66 9.65 -20.39
C ALA A 26 2.83 10.34 -19.29
N ALA A 27 1.67 9.78 -18.92
CA ALA A 27 0.81 10.34 -17.88
C ALA A 27 1.46 10.35 -16.49
N THR A 28 2.42 9.46 -16.24
CA THR A 28 3.07 9.29 -14.92
C THR A 28 4.54 9.71 -14.88
N ALA A 29 5.15 10.09 -16.00
CA ALA A 29 6.59 10.38 -16.13
C ALA A 29 7.14 11.38 -15.09
N GLY A 30 6.32 12.31 -14.60
CA GLY A 30 6.69 13.31 -13.59
C GLY A 30 6.41 12.93 -12.14
N HIS A 31 5.82 11.77 -11.85
CA HIS A 31 5.26 11.44 -10.53
C HIS A 31 6.07 10.42 -9.72
N ARG A 32 7.27 10.05 -10.18
CA ARG A 32 8.12 9.07 -9.46
C ARG A 32 8.41 9.48 -8.01
N GLU A 33 8.80 10.73 -7.79
CA GLU A 33 9.11 11.21 -6.43
C GLU A 33 7.86 11.23 -5.53
N ALA A 34 6.72 11.66 -6.06
CA ALA A 34 5.45 11.64 -5.33
C ALA A 34 5.02 10.20 -4.96
N TYR A 35 5.25 9.25 -5.86
CA TYR A 35 5.02 7.83 -5.60
C TYR A 35 5.94 7.29 -4.49
N GLU A 36 7.24 7.64 -4.52
CA GLU A 36 8.21 7.23 -3.50
C GLU A 36 7.86 7.79 -2.12
N GLN A 37 7.55 9.09 -2.03
CA GLN A 37 7.11 9.73 -0.79
C GLN A 37 5.83 9.09 -0.23
N PHE A 38 4.87 8.77 -1.11
CA PHE A 38 3.66 8.07 -0.70
C PHE A 38 3.98 6.69 -0.10
N ARG A 39 4.85 5.92 -0.76
CA ARG A 39 5.25 4.59 -0.25
C ARG A 39 5.93 4.67 1.10
N GLU A 40 6.85 5.62 1.28
CA GLU A 40 7.55 5.83 2.56
C GLU A 40 6.56 6.19 3.68
N ALA A 41 5.60 7.06 3.39
CA ALA A 41 4.67 7.56 4.39
C ALA A 41 3.54 6.59 4.76
N PHE A 42 3.19 5.64 3.89
CA PHE A 42 1.95 4.84 4.03
C PHE A 42 2.11 3.33 3.83
N CYS A 43 3.22 2.86 3.27
CA CYS A 43 3.45 1.46 2.95
C CYS A 43 4.68 0.89 3.67
N ASP A 44 5.08 1.48 4.80
CA ASP A 44 6.24 1.10 5.60
C ASP A 44 6.14 -0.31 6.21
N LEU A 45 4.93 -0.79 6.49
CA LEU A 45 4.66 -2.12 7.06
C LEU A 45 4.37 -3.22 6.01
N ASP A 46 4.31 -2.86 4.72
CA ASP A 46 3.94 -3.79 3.65
C ASP A 46 5.15 -4.58 3.16
N ASP A 47 5.52 -5.60 3.95
CA ASP A 47 6.58 -6.56 3.64
C ASP A 47 6.05 -7.89 3.07
N GLY A 48 4.75 -7.97 2.76
CA GLY A 48 4.11 -9.17 2.23
C GLY A 48 3.93 -10.33 3.22
N THR A 49 4.26 -10.14 4.51
CA THR A 49 4.22 -11.24 5.51
C THR A 49 3.08 -11.15 6.53
N ALA A 50 2.16 -10.20 6.36
CA ALA A 50 1.09 -9.93 7.33
C ALA A 50 0.28 -11.18 7.70
N ALA A 51 -0.17 -11.97 6.72
CA ALA A 51 -0.96 -13.18 6.98
C ALA A 51 -0.16 -14.23 7.77
N ALA A 52 1.13 -14.44 7.43
CA ALA A 52 2.00 -15.36 8.15
C ALA A 52 2.18 -14.94 9.62
N ARG A 53 2.41 -13.64 9.88
CA ARG A 53 2.51 -13.10 11.26
C ARG A 53 1.24 -13.36 12.08
N VAL A 54 0.07 -13.23 11.47
CA VAL A 54 -1.22 -13.50 12.14
C VAL A 54 -1.33 -14.97 12.51
N VAL A 55 -1.07 -15.88 11.57
CA VAL A 55 -1.11 -17.34 11.83
C VAL A 55 -0.12 -17.71 12.93
N ASP A 56 1.11 -17.24 12.84
CA ASP A 56 2.13 -17.46 13.87
C ASP A 56 1.66 -17.00 15.25
N ARG A 57 1.00 -15.83 15.33
CA ARG A 57 0.51 -15.30 16.61
C ARG A 57 -0.64 -16.13 17.17
N MET A 58 -1.55 -16.61 16.33
CA MET A 58 -2.67 -17.47 16.73
C MET A 58 -2.16 -18.81 17.27
N LEU A 59 -1.26 -19.46 16.55
CA LEU A 59 -0.70 -20.76 16.93
C LEU A 59 0.27 -20.67 18.13
N LYS A 60 0.98 -19.55 18.29
CA LYS A 60 1.78 -19.27 19.50
C LYS A 60 0.90 -19.03 20.74
N SER A 61 -0.26 -18.38 20.59
CA SER A 61 -1.22 -18.20 21.68
C SER A 61 -1.80 -19.55 22.13
N ASP A 62 -2.02 -20.49 21.20
CA ASP A 62 -2.56 -21.82 21.51
C ASP A 62 -1.61 -22.63 22.42
N ARG A 63 -0.29 -22.59 22.15
CA ARG A 63 0.72 -23.23 23.00
C ARG A 63 0.89 -22.57 24.39
N ALA A 64 0.58 -21.28 24.52
CA ALA A 64 0.61 -20.59 25.82
C ALA A 64 -0.60 -21.00 26.70
N VAL A 65 -1.77 -21.22 26.09
CA VAL A 65 -2.98 -21.68 26.79
C VAL A 65 -2.84 -23.14 27.26
N GLU A 66 -2.12 -23.98 26.52
CA GLU A 66 -1.81 -25.35 26.96
C GLU A 66 -0.80 -25.41 28.11
N GLY A 67 0.19 -24.50 28.14
CA GLY A 67 1.21 -24.44 29.18
C GLY A 67 0.75 -23.84 30.51
N GLU A 68 -0.37 -23.11 30.55
CA GLU A 68 -0.96 -22.51 31.76
C GLU A 68 -2.05 -23.39 32.40
N ARG A 69 -2.41 -24.51 31.74
CA ARG A 69 -3.36 -25.53 32.24
C ARG A 69 -2.69 -26.80 32.78
N ALA A 70 -1.36 -26.84 32.81
CA ALA A 70 -0.54 -27.91 33.41
C ALA A 70 0.07 -27.44 34.73
#